data_AF-A0A2H0N8E1-F1
#
_entry.id   AF-A0A2H0N8E1-F1
#
_cell.length_a   1.000
_cell.length_b   1.000
_cell.length_c   1.000
_cell.angle_alpha   90.00
_cell.angle_beta   90.00
_cell.angle_gamma   90.00
#
_symmetry.space_group_name_H-M   'P 1'
#
loop_
_entity.id
_entity.type
_entity.pdbx_description
1 polymer ?
#
loop_
_entity_poly.entity_id
_entity_poly.type
_entity_poly.pdbx_seq_one_letter_code
_entity_poly.pdbx_strand_id
1 'polypeptide(L)'
;MRIEKEEIKHLAELSKIELSDQEMDSLQKDVEEIVQFFDTLSKAPVSDVQISNFNNLNEAVFDHDRVDRGTKKEWEHFSEKEGRFLKIPKVF
;
A
#
# COMPACT_ATOMS: atom_id res chain seq x y z
N MET A 1 -14.49 -18.49 -1.90
CA MET A 1 -14.42 -17.62 -3.09
C MET A 1 -13.23 -18.09 -3.92
N ARG A 2 -13.34 -18.17 -5.25
CA ARG A 2 -12.21 -18.55 -6.11
C ARG A 2 -11.59 -17.29 -6.70
N ILE A 3 -10.26 -17.19 -6.63
CA ILE A 3 -9.51 -16.08 -7.21
C ILE A 3 -8.88 -16.57 -8.52
N GLU A 4 -9.08 -15.83 -9.60
CA GLU A 4 -8.51 -16.14 -10.91
C GLU A 4 -7.11 -15.53 -11.04
N LYS A 5 -6.27 -16.16 -11.88
CA LYS A 5 -4.87 -15.72 -12.09
C LYS A 5 -4.77 -14.26 -12.57
N GLU A 6 -5.75 -13.81 -13.37
CA GLU A 6 -5.82 -12.42 -13.85
C GLU A 6 -6.06 -11.42 -12.72
N GLU A 7 -6.74 -11.80 -11.64
CA GLU A 7 -6.95 -10.93 -10.47
C GLU A 7 -5.64 -10.71 -9.70
N ILE A 8 -4.81 -11.76 -9.57
CA ILE A 8 -3.47 -11.64 -8.96
C ILE A 8 -2.58 -10.72 -9.78
N LYS A 9 -2.61 -10.87 -11.11
CA LYS A 9 -1.90 -9.99 -12.03
C LYS A 9 -2.36 -8.54 -11.87
N HIS A 10 -3.66 -8.32 -11.82
CA HIS A 10 -4.22 -6.98 -11.65
C HIS A 10 -3.80 -6.33 -10.31
N LEU A 11 -3.83 -7.10 -9.22
CA LEU A 11 -3.36 -6.64 -7.91
C LEU A 11 -1.86 -6.30 -7.91
N ALA A 12 -1.04 -7.08 -8.62
CA ALA A 12 0.38 -6.81 -8.78
C ALA A 12 0.64 -5.50 -9.55
N GLU A 13 -0.12 -5.24 -10.63
CA GLU A 13 -0.05 -4.00 -11.42
C GLU A 13 -0.43 -2.76 -10.61
N LEU A 14 -1.47 -2.86 -9.78
CA LEU A 14 -1.88 -1.82 -8.84
C LEU A 14 -0.79 -1.55 -7.79
N SER A 15 -0.15 -2.61 -7.32
CA SER A 15 0.88 -2.56 -6.27
C SER A 15 2.28 -2.26 -6.79
N LYS A 16 2.46 -2.15 -8.12
CA LYS A 16 3.77 -1.97 -8.79
C LYS A 16 4.77 -3.10 -8.45
N ILE A 17 4.27 -4.33 -8.38
CA ILE A 17 5.06 -5.54 -8.16
C ILE A 17 5.08 -6.31 -9.48
N GLU A 18 6.28 -6.68 -9.93
CA GLU A 18 6.47 -7.61 -11.04
C GLU A 18 6.53 -9.04 -10.49
N LEU A 19 5.77 -9.96 -11.10
CA LEU A 19 5.66 -11.35 -10.68
C LEU A 19 5.98 -12.27 -11.85
N SER A 20 6.76 -13.31 -11.59
CA SER A 20 6.90 -14.44 -12.51
C SER A 20 5.64 -15.31 -12.52
N ASP A 21 5.49 -16.16 -13.54
CA ASP A 21 4.36 -17.08 -13.63
C ASP A 21 4.25 -18.03 -12.43
N GLN A 22 5.40 -18.48 -11.90
CA GLN A 22 5.47 -19.36 -10.73
C GLN A 22 5.07 -18.64 -9.43
N GLU A 23 5.50 -17.39 -9.27
CA GLU A 23 5.08 -16.57 -8.12
C GLU A 23 3.60 -16.25 -8.19
N MET A 24 3.07 -16.02 -9.39
CA MET A 24 1.65 -15.77 -9.60
C MET A 24 0.78 -16.98 -9.23
N ASP A 25 1.21 -18.21 -9.59
CA ASP A 25 0.51 -19.44 -9.18
C ASP A 25 0.57 -19.67 -7.66
N SER A 26 1.71 -19.35 -7.04
CA SER A 26 1.89 -19.48 -5.60
C SER A 26 1.02 -18.46 -4.84
N LEU A 27 1.07 -17.19 -5.25
CA LEU A 27 0.28 -16.12 -4.66
C LEU A 27 -1.21 -16.28 -4.87
N GLN A 28 -1.65 -16.86 -5.99
CA GLN A 28 -3.07 -17.17 -6.21
C GLN A 28 -3.61 -18.04 -5.07
N LYS A 29 -2.87 -19.10 -4.71
CA LYS A 29 -3.25 -19.99 -3.62
C LYS A 29 -3.20 -19.27 -2.27
N ASP A 30 -2.13 -18.54 -1.99
CA ASP A 30 -1.96 -17.86 -0.71
C ASP A 30 -3.04 -16.79 -0.48
N VAL A 31 -3.34 -15.97 -1.50
CA VAL A 31 -4.39 -14.95 -1.42
C VAL A 31 -5.77 -15.60 -1.28
N GLU A 32 -6.04 -16.71 -1.97
CA GLU A 32 -7.29 -17.45 -1.82
C GLU A 32 -7.47 -17.96 -0.39
N GLU A 33 -6.44 -18.56 0.22
CA GLU A 33 -6.47 -19.01 1.62
C GLU A 33 -6.68 -17.84 2.60
N ILE A 34 -6.00 -16.71 2.38
CA ILE A 34 -6.13 -15.51 3.21
C ILE A 34 -7.55 -14.94 3.13
N VAL A 35 -8.12 -14.80 1.93
CA VAL A 35 -9.47 -14.24 1.78
C VAL A 35 -10.51 -15.19 2.35
N GLN A 36 -10.36 -16.50 2.16
CA GLN A 36 -11.23 -17.49 2.81
C GLN A 36 -11.15 -17.42 4.33
N PHE A 37 -9.98 -17.13 4.90
CA PHE A 37 -9.86 -16.91 6.34
C PHE A 37 -10.68 -15.68 6.80
N PHE A 38 -10.72 -14.61 6.02
CA PHE A 38 -11.54 -13.42 6.33
C PHE A 38 -13.05 -13.67 6.30
N ASP A 39 -13.54 -14.74 5.64
CA ASP A 39 -14.95 -15.14 5.72
C ASP A 39 -15.38 -15.43 7.16
N THR A 40 -14.44 -15.74 8.07
CA THR A 40 -14.73 -15.89 9.51
C THR A 40 -15.29 -14.61 10.13
N LEU A 41 -14.89 -13.42 9.65
CA LEU A 41 -15.36 -12.12 10.13
C LEU A 41 -16.82 -11.85 9.77
N SER A 42 -17.32 -12.43 8.67
CA SER A 42 -18.72 -12.25 8.25
C SER A 42 -19.74 -12.80 9.26
N LYS A 43 -19.28 -13.66 10.20
CA LYS A 43 -20.11 -14.23 11.26
C LYS A 43 -20.20 -13.32 12.49
N ALA A 44 -19.37 -12.28 12.59
CA ALA A 44 -19.39 -11.37 13.71
C ALA A 44 -20.56 -10.36 13.57
N PRO A 45 -21.34 -10.11 14.64
CA PRO A 45 -22.39 -9.09 14.59
C PRO A 45 -21.78 -7.68 14.55
N VAL A 46 -22.15 -6.88 13.54
CA VAL A 46 -21.61 -5.53 13.32
C VAL A 46 -22.68 -4.43 13.29
N SER A 47 -23.95 -4.77 13.52
CA SER A 47 -25.10 -3.86 13.38
C SER A 47 -25.00 -2.57 14.19
N ASP A 48 -24.39 -2.64 15.38
CA ASP A 48 -24.24 -1.52 16.32
C ASP A 48 -22.77 -1.11 16.54
N VAL A 49 -21.86 -1.54 15.65
CA VAL A 49 -20.43 -1.25 15.76
C VAL A 49 -20.12 0.03 14.98
N GLN A 50 -19.69 1.08 15.69
CA GLN A 50 -19.11 2.26 15.03
C GLN A 50 -17.74 1.88 14.46
N ILE A 51 -17.51 2.22 13.19
CA ILE A 51 -16.21 2.04 12.54
C ILE A 51 -15.23 3.00 13.22
N SER A 52 -14.28 2.43 13.98
CA SER A 52 -13.20 3.20 14.59
C SER A 52 -12.09 3.39 13.57
N ASN A 53 -12.08 4.56 12.93
CA ASN A 53 -10.90 5.02 12.21
C ASN A 53 -9.92 5.52 13.27
N PHE A 54 -8.81 4.80 13.51
CA PHE A 54 -7.87 5.09 14.59
C PHE A 54 -7.49 6.58 14.70
N ASN A 55 -7.75 7.14 15.89
CA ASN A 55 -6.78 7.79 16.78
C ASN A 55 -7.53 8.13 18.08
N ASN A 56 -6.87 8.05 19.24
CA ASN A 56 -7.44 8.47 20.54
C ASN A 56 -7.67 10.00 20.63
N LEU A 57 -7.78 10.66 19.49
CA LEU A 57 -7.91 12.10 19.32
C LEU A 57 -9.21 12.32 18.56
N ASN A 58 -10.26 12.68 19.28
CA ASN A 58 -11.54 13.13 18.71
C ASN A 58 -11.45 14.56 18.16
N GLU A 59 -10.24 15.06 17.89
CA GLU A 59 -9.97 16.45 17.56
C GLU A 59 -9.05 16.50 16.35
N ALA A 60 -9.29 17.48 15.48
CA ALA A 60 -8.41 17.76 14.37
C ALA A 60 -7.04 18.24 14.89
N VAL A 61 -5.97 17.63 14.39
CA VAL A 61 -4.62 18.12 14.64
C VAL A 61 -4.35 19.26 13.66
N PHE A 62 -4.16 20.47 14.20
CA PHE A 62 -3.81 21.64 13.42
C PHE A 62 -2.29 21.82 13.41
N ASP A 63 -1.72 21.95 12.22
CA ASP A 63 -0.35 22.42 12.05
C ASP A 63 -0.36 23.92 11.77
N HIS A 64 0.44 24.69 12.50
CA HIS A 64 0.55 26.13 12.30
C HIS A 64 1.59 26.42 11.23
N ASP A 65 1.35 27.47 10.43
CA ASP A 65 2.29 27.90 9.39
C ASP A 65 3.69 28.15 9.97
N ARG A 66 4.65 27.37 9.47
CA ARG A 66 6.06 27.46 9.84
C ARG A 66 6.91 27.36 8.59
N VAL A 67 7.89 28.26 8.49
CA VAL A 67 8.86 28.23 7.39
C VAL A 67 9.91 27.18 7.70
N ASP A 68 9.73 25.98 7.19
CA ASP A 68 10.75 24.94 7.18
C ASP A 68 11.58 25.03 5.90
N ARG A 69 12.91 25.01 6.04
CA ARG A 69 13.86 25.02 4.92
C ARG A 69 14.37 23.62 4.56
N GLY A 70 13.91 22.60 5.28
CA GLY A 70 14.37 21.22 5.17
C GLY A 70 15.84 21.06 5.60
N THR A 71 16.31 19.82 5.65
CA THR A 71 17.68 19.52 6.10
C THR A 71 18.69 19.45 4.96
N LYS A 72 18.22 19.28 3.71
CA LYS A 72 19.03 18.97 2.53
C LYS A 72 19.84 17.67 2.66
N LYS A 73 19.58 16.83 3.66
CA LYS A 73 20.21 15.52 3.83
C LYS A 73 19.52 14.44 2.99
N GLU A 74 18.33 14.73 2.48
CA GLU A 74 17.53 13.81 1.68
C GLU A 74 18.30 13.37 0.42
N TRP A 75 19.15 14.25 -0.11
CA TRP A 75 20.06 14.01 -1.23
C TRP A 75 21.04 12.87 -1.00
N GLU A 76 21.41 12.58 0.24
CA GLU A 76 22.38 11.53 0.57
C GLU A 76 21.82 10.15 0.20
N HIS A 77 20.49 9.98 0.25
CA HIS A 77 19.81 8.71 0.03
C HIS A 77 19.38 8.44 -1.43
N PHE A 78 19.57 9.38 -2.36
CA PHE A 78 19.19 9.15 -3.76
C PHE A 78 20.12 8.14 -4.43
N SER A 79 19.53 7.14 -5.08
CA SER A 79 20.26 6.09 -5.80
C SER A 79 21.07 6.63 -6.98
N GLU A 80 20.47 7.51 -7.81
CA GLU A 80 21.14 8.21 -8.91
C GLU A 80 20.84 9.72 -8.87
N LYS A 81 21.83 10.54 -9.24
CA LYS A 81 21.77 12.00 -9.12
C LYS A 81 22.28 12.66 -10.40
N GLU A 82 21.62 13.72 -10.84
CA GLU A 82 22.09 14.59 -11.91
C GLU A 82 21.97 16.06 -11.48
N GLY A 83 23.11 16.71 -11.23
CA GLY A 83 23.13 18.05 -10.65
C GLY A 83 22.38 18.11 -9.32
N ARG A 84 21.26 18.85 -9.30
CA ARG A 84 20.36 19.00 -8.14
C ARG A 84 19.03 18.28 -8.36
N PHE A 85 19.03 17.13 -9.01
CA PHE A 85 17.82 16.35 -9.27
C PHE A 85 18.06 14.85 -9.01
N LEU A 86 17.02 14.18 -8.51
CA LEU A 86 16.94 12.72 -8.53
C LEU A 86 16.83 12.29 -10.00
N LYS A 87 17.75 11.45 -10.44
CA LYS A 87 17.74 10.92 -11.79
C LYS A 87 16.89 9.65 -11.83
N ILE A 88 15.85 9.66 -12.66
CA ILE A 88 14.94 8.52 -12.88
C ILE A 88 14.76 8.27 -14.37
N PRO A 89 14.29 7.07 -14.78
CA PRO A 89 13.83 6.84 -16.13
C PRO A 89 12.76 7.87 -16.53
N LYS A 90 12.80 8.33 -17.78
CA LYS A 90 11.85 9.31 -18.29
C LYS A 90 10.44 8.72 -18.31
N VAL A 91 9.49 9.47 -17.73
CA VAL A 91 8.05 9.18 -17.81
C VAL A 91 7.50 9.79 -19.09
N PHE A 92 6.65 9.05 -19.83
CA PHE A 92 5.99 9.47 -21.05
C PHE A 92 4.48 9.42 -20.90
#